data_AF-X1H314-F1
#
_entry.id   AF-X1H314-F1
#
_cell.length_a   1.000
_cell.length_b   1.000
_cell.length_c   1.000
_cell.angle_alpha   90.00
_cell.angle_beta   90.00
_cell.angle_gamma   90.00
#
_symmetry.space_group_name_H-M   'P 1'
#
loop_
_entity.id
_entity.type
_entity.pdbx_description
1 polymer ?
#
loop_
_entity_poly.entity_id
_entity_poly.type
_entity_poly.pdbx_seq_one_letter_code
_entity_poly.pdbx_strand_id
1 'polypeptide(L)'
;NIMRDHYEGTDFDMTKGIDAGPFGCPVRCRGLTWEVDGVEYSWERPISTQQTGFSFISQSRAWLPNAVGGVYWYGVDDTYTTCYVPLYCCIQDLPKPFTVGNLQKFSWNSAWWVFNFVANYANLKYSYMVQDIQKVQTALEGKFLSLQPAIEKIALELYKTDPKLMVQYLTNYSVSQGEQVVKRWIELGE
;
A
#
# COMPACT_ATOMS: atom_id res chain seq x y z
N ASN A 1 -6.43 -10.17 -2.34
CA ASN A 1 -5.54 -9.88 -1.19
C ASN A 1 -6.45 -9.59 -0.02
N ILE A 2 -6.49 -10.45 1.02
CA ILE A 2 -7.42 -10.32 2.16
C ILE A 2 -7.23 -8.97 2.89
N MET A 3 -6.03 -8.40 2.87
CA MET A 3 -5.78 -7.10 3.51
C MET A 3 -6.49 -5.92 2.85
N ARG A 4 -7.07 -6.11 1.66
CA ARG A 4 -7.75 -5.07 0.86
C ARG A 4 -9.26 -5.31 0.78
N ASP A 5 -9.86 -5.83 1.83
CA ASP A 5 -11.24 -6.33 1.76
C ASP A 5 -12.17 -5.47 2.63
N HIS A 6 -13.36 -5.23 2.10
CA HIS A 6 -14.50 -4.63 2.80
C HIS A 6 -15.75 -5.54 2.72
N TYR A 7 -15.51 -6.84 2.68
CA TYR A 7 -16.50 -7.91 2.60
C TYR A 7 -17.32 -7.92 1.29
N GLU A 8 -16.70 -7.46 0.20
CA GLU A 8 -17.34 -7.36 -1.11
C GLU A 8 -18.00 -8.68 -1.54
N GLY A 9 -19.26 -8.61 -1.97
CA GLY A 9 -20.03 -9.78 -2.40
C GLY A 9 -20.64 -10.64 -1.29
N THR A 10 -20.56 -10.21 -0.03
CA THR A 10 -21.24 -10.83 1.11
C THR A 10 -22.42 -9.97 1.60
N ASP A 11 -23.20 -10.48 2.55
CA ASP A 11 -24.25 -9.69 3.23
C ASP A 11 -23.67 -8.52 4.04
N PHE A 12 -22.36 -8.50 4.28
CA PHE A 12 -21.63 -7.47 5.03
C PHE A 12 -20.87 -6.49 4.13
N ASP A 13 -21.10 -6.53 2.81
CA ASP A 13 -20.39 -5.70 1.83
C ASP A 13 -20.59 -4.20 2.12
N MET A 14 -19.50 -3.57 2.58
CA MET A 14 -19.51 -2.16 2.98
C MET A 14 -19.69 -1.19 1.80
N THR A 15 -19.56 -1.66 0.55
CA THR A 15 -19.78 -0.86 -0.66
C THR A 15 -21.26 -0.78 -1.05
N LYS A 16 -22.16 -1.44 -0.31
CA LYS A 16 -23.60 -1.49 -0.58
C LYS A 16 -24.42 -0.71 0.44
N GLY A 17 -25.69 -0.52 0.10
CA GLY A 17 -26.67 0.11 0.96
C GLY A 17 -26.61 1.64 0.95
N ILE A 18 -27.53 2.24 1.70
CA ILE A 18 -27.67 3.70 1.79
C ILE A 18 -26.42 4.34 2.40
N ASP A 19 -25.76 3.65 3.32
CA ASP A 19 -24.59 4.15 4.05
C ASP A 19 -23.33 4.23 3.18
N ALA A 20 -23.27 3.50 2.08
CA ALA A 20 -22.19 3.60 1.09
C ALA A 20 -22.39 4.80 0.14
N GLY A 21 -23.54 5.46 0.21
CA GLY A 21 -23.88 6.59 -0.65
C GLY A 21 -23.99 6.21 -2.13
N PRO A 22 -24.17 7.22 -3.02
CA PRO A 22 -24.43 6.99 -4.43
C PRO A 22 -23.25 6.39 -5.21
N PHE A 23 -22.04 6.39 -4.63
CA PHE A 23 -20.82 5.91 -5.27
C PHE A 23 -20.18 4.72 -4.56
N GLY A 24 -20.90 4.06 -3.65
CA GLY A 24 -20.47 2.80 -3.03
C GLY A 24 -19.21 2.90 -2.17
N CYS A 25 -19.03 4.01 -1.46
CA CYS A 25 -17.87 4.24 -0.61
C CYS A 25 -17.93 3.34 0.65
N PRO A 26 -16.92 2.51 0.93
CA PRO A 26 -16.92 1.59 2.08
C PRO A 26 -16.58 2.29 3.41
N VAL A 27 -16.15 3.55 3.37
CA VAL A 27 -15.73 4.31 4.54
C VAL A 27 -16.93 4.65 5.43
N ARG A 28 -16.80 4.41 6.74
CA ARG A 28 -17.75 4.85 7.77
C ARG A 28 -17.08 5.76 8.78
N CYS A 29 -17.85 6.69 9.34
CA CYS A 29 -17.39 7.58 10.40
C CYS A 29 -16.97 6.81 11.65
N ARG A 30 -16.01 7.37 12.39
CA ARG A 30 -15.48 6.76 13.61
C ARG A 30 -16.57 6.58 14.66
N GLY A 31 -16.46 5.50 15.42
CA GLY A 31 -17.43 5.08 16.43
C GLY A 31 -18.03 3.74 16.02
N LEU A 32 -18.34 3.58 14.73
CA LEU A 32 -19.03 2.44 14.13
C LEU A 32 -20.36 2.05 14.77
N THR A 33 -20.72 2.64 15.90
CA THR A 33 -21.98 2.43 16.62
C THR A 33 -22.85 3.67 16.54
N TRP A 34 -24.17 3.46 16.56
CA TRP A 34 -25.17 4.51 16.66
C TRP A 34 -26.42 3.98 17.37
N GLU A 35 -27.29 4.87 17.84
CA GLU A 35 -28.54 4.52 18.52
C GLU A 35 -29.74 5.05 17.73
N VAL A 36 -30.78 4.23 17.60
CA VAL A 36 -32.09 4.63 17.06
C VAL A 36 -33.17 4.09 17.98
N ASP A 37 -34.03 4.97 18.49
CA ASP A 37 -35.15 4.63 19.39
C ASP A 37 -34.76 3.77 20.60
N GLY A 38 -33.59 4.03 21.20
CA GLY A 38 -33.09 3.28 22.36
C GLY A 38 -32.42 1.94 22.04
N VAL A 39 -32.27 1.61 20.75
CA VAL A 39 -31.58 0.40 20.29
C VAL A 39 -30.23 0.78 19.71
N GLU A 40 -29.16 0.15 20.22
CA GLU A 40 -27.80 0.30 19.72
C GLU A 40 -27.56 -0.60 18.49
N TYR A 41 -26.94 -0.02 17.47
CA TYR A 41 -26.54 -0.67 16.23
C TYR A 41 -25.06 -0.46 15.98
N SER A 42 -24.48 -1.31 15.12
CA SER A 42 -23.09 -1.16 14.68
C SER A 42 -22.91 -1.56 13.22
N TRP A 43 -21.95 -0.91 12.55
CA TRP A 43 -21.44 -1.36 11.27
C TRP A 43 -20.32 -2.37 11.51
N GLU A 44 -20.12 -3.25 10.54
CA GLU A 44 -18.94 -4.10 10.53
C GLU A 44 -17.66 -3.28 10.44
N ARG A 45 -16.59 -3.82 11.03
CA ARG A 45 -15.26 -3.23 10.94
C ARG A 45 -14.50 -3.88 9.78
N PRO A 46 -14.39 -3.26 8.59
CA PRO A 46 -13.69 -3.87 7.46
C PRO A 46 -12.20 -4.09 7.76
N ILE A 47 -11.58 -4.98 6.97
CA ILE A 47 -10.16 -5.26 7.06
C ILE A 47 -9.37 -4.05 6.58
N SER A 48 -9.75 -3.55 5.39
CA SER A 48 -9.22 -2.31 4.84
C SER A 48 -9.94 -1.11 5.41
N THR A 49 -9.18 -0.09 5.79
CA THR A 49 -9.73 1.04 6.54
C THR A 49 -8.82 2.27 6.46
N GLN A 50 -9.44 3.44 6.41
CA GLN A 50 -8.78 4.75 6.33
C GLN A 50 -7.92 5.10 7.56
N GLN A 51 -8.01 4.30 8.63
CA GLN A 51 -7.22 4.42 9.85
C GLN A 51 -5.87 3.70 9.74
N THR A 52 -5.64 2.94 8.67
CA THR A 52 -4.38 2.23 8.47
C THR A 52 -3.24 3.24 8.31
N GLY A 53 -2.30 3.26 9.26
CA GLY A 53 -1.08 4.07 9.10
C GLY A 53 -0.15 3.48 8.04
N PHE A 54 0.02 2.16 8.10
CA PHE A 54 0.81 1.37 7.16
C PHE A 54 0.40 -0.10 7.25
N SER A 55 0.78 -0.86 6.22
CA SER A 55 0.62 -2.30 6.14
C SER A 55 1.85 -2.91 5.47
N PHE A 56 2.21 -4.12 5.84
CA PHE A 56 3.33 -4.80 5.21
C PHE A 56 3.12 -6.31 5.12
N ILE A 57 3.77 -6.93 4.13
CA ILE A 57 3.92 -8.37 4.03
C ILE A 57 5.40 -8.69 4.21
N SER A 58 5.71 -9.49 5.23
CA SER A 58 7.06 -10.01 5.45
C SER A 58 7.23 -11.30 4.65
N GLN A 59 8.12 -11.29 3.66
CA GLN A 59 8.45 -12.45 2.87
C GLN A 59 9.86 -12.94 3.24
N SER A 60 9.93 -14.10 3.89
CA SER A 60 11.18 -14.74 4.30
C SER A 60 11.36 -16.05 3.56
N ARG A 61 12.43 -16.16 2.75
CA ARG A 61 12.63 -17.27 1.82
C ARG A 61 13.90 -18.05 2.15
N ALA A 62 13.73 -19.21 2.77
CA ALA A 62 14.84 -20.03 3.28
C ALA A 62 15.74 -20.64 2.18
N TRP A 63 15.26 -20.69 0.93
CA TRP A 63 16.04 -21.19 -0.20
C TRP A 63 16.97 -20.13 -0.83
N LEU A 64 17.03 -18.92 -0.26
CA LEU A 64 17.91 -17.84 -0.68
C LEU A 64 18.82 -17.42 0.49
N PRO A 65 20.01 -16.85 0.22
CA PRO A 65 20.82 -16.23 1.27
C PRO A 65 20.04 -15.16 2.01
N ASN A 66 20.26 -15.02 3.33
CA ASN A 66 19.52 -14.07 4.19
C ASN A 66 19.44 -12.64 3.62
N ALA A 67 20.51 -12.17 2.96
CA ALA A 67 20.56 -10.84 2.37
C ALA A 67 19.62 -10.63 1.17
N VAL A 68 19.22 -11.70 0.48
CA VAL A 68 18.31 -11.65 -0.69
C VAL A 68 16.93 -12.21 -0.32
N GLY A 69 16.87 -13.23 0.54
CA GLY A 69 15.66 -13.97 0.85
C GLY A 69 14.59 -13.18 1.61
N GLY A 70 14.98 -12.14 2.35
CA GLY A 70 14.08 -11.27 3.11
C GLY A 70 13.62 -10.05 2.31
N VAL A 71 12.30 -9.90 2.14
CA VAL A 71 11.66 -8.75 1.48
C VAL A 71 10.48 -8.28 2.30
N TYR A 72 10.42 -6.99 2.63
CA TYR A 72 9.21 -6.33 3.09
C TYR A 72 8.49 -5.69 1.91
N TRP A 73 7.29 -6.16 1.65
CA TRP A 73 6.35 -5.47 0.77
C TRP A 73 5.61 -4.43 1.61
N TYR A 74 6.01 -3.16 1.51
CA TYR A 74 5.58 -2.10 2.42
C TYR A 74 4.63 -1.13 1.72
N GLY A 75 3.51 -0.80 2.38
CA GLY A 75 2.53 0.17 1.92
C GLY A 75 2.13 1.11 3.05
N VAL A 76 1.82 2.35 2.72
CA VAL A 76 1.33 3.37 3.66
C VAL A 76 -0.14 3.67 3.39
N ASP A 77 -0.85 4.19 4.40
CA ASP A 77 -2.27 4.55 4.32
C ASP A 77 -3.22 3.34 4.08
N ASP A 78 -4.44 3.58 3.60
CA ASP A 78 -5.50 2.60 3.43
C ASP A 78 -5.05 1.44 2.53
N THR A 79 -5.17 0.21 3.02
CA THR A 79 -4.68 -0.98 2.32
C THR A 79 -5.35 -1.20 0.96
N TYR A 80 -6.60 -0.77 0.79
CA TYR A 80 -7.33 -0.92 -0.48
C TYR A 80 -6.66 -0.14 -1.60
N THR A 81 -6.25 1.09 -1.29
CA THR A 81 -5.67 2.04 -2.23
C THR A 81 -4.15 2.18 -2.09
N THR A 82 -3.48 1.44 -1.22
CA THR A 82 -2.01 1.47 -1.10
C THR A 82 -1.32 0.65 -2.19
N CYS A 83 -0.05 0.91 -2.46
CA CYS A 83 0.78 0.12 -3.37
C CYS A 83 1.97 -0.45 -2.59
N TYR A 84 2.10 -1.78 -2.57
CA TYR A 84 3.18 -2.43 -1.86
C TYR A 84 4.50 -2.32 -2.64
N VAL A 85 5.48 -1.68 -2.02
CA VAL A 85 6.84 -1.50 -2.54
C VAL A 85 7.75 -2.61 -1.99
N PRO A 86 8.55 -3.30 -2.82
CA PRO A 86 9.51 -4.29 -2.35
C PRO A 86 10.75 -3.61 -1.74
N LEU A 87 10.94 -3.79 -0.43
CA LEU A 87 12.11 -3.35 0.33
C LEU A 87 12.89 -4.57 0.79
N TYR A 88 14.04 -4.84 0.18
CA TYR A 88 14.91 -5.95 0.62
C TYR A 88 15.47 -5.66 2.01
N CYS A 89 15.59 -6.67 2.86
CA CYS A 89 16.01 -6.46 4.25
C CYS A 89 17.50 -6.09 4.40
N CYS A 90 18.32 -6.26 3.37
CA CYS A 90 19.75 -5.91 3.41
C CYS A 90 20.06 -4.46 3.03
N ILE A 91 19.05 -3.68 2.61
CA ILE A 91 19.28 -2.32 2.10
C ILE A 91 19.83 -1.40 3.18
N GLN A 92 20.61 -0.40 2.76
CA GLN A 92 21.25 0.57 3.65
C GLN A 92 20.66 1.98 3.56
N ASP A 93 19.65 2.17 2.72
CA ASP A 93 18.91 3.42 2.59
C ASP A 93 17.45 3.14 2.28
N LEU A 94 16.59 4.14 2.50
CA LEU A 94 15.14 4.06 2.31
C LEU A 94 14.68 5.08 1.27
N PRO A 95 13.61 4.80 0.50
CA PRO A 95 13.08 5.78 -0.43
C PRO A 95 12.70 7.06 0.33
N LYS A 96 13.23 8.21 -0.10
CA LYS A 96 13.14 9.45 0.70
C LYS A 96 11.71 9.79 1.14
N PRO A 97 10.66 9.63 0.30
CA PRO A 97 9.30 9.95 0.72
C PRO A 97 8.74 9.11 1.88
N PHE A 98 9.28 7.92 2.11
CA PHE A 98 8.86 7.04 3.22
C PHE A 98 9.56 7.41 4.55
N THR A 99 10.53 8.33 4.52
CA THR A 99 11.31 8.75 5.71
C THR A 99 10.83 10.07 6.31
N VAL A 100 9.83 10.70 5.69
CA VAL A 100 9.36 12.04 6.07
C VAL A 100 7.85 12.05 6.20
N GLY A 101 7.35 12.91 7.09
CA GLY A 101 5.92 13.09 7.33
C GLY A 101 5.69 13.81 8.64
N ASN A 102 4.59 14.56 8.72
CA ASN A 102 4.14 15.20 9.95
C ASN A 102 2.61 15.18 9.96
N LEU A 103 2.00 14.61 11.00
CA LEU A 103 0.54 14.45 11.11
C LEU A 103 -0.22 15.78 11.07
N GLN A 104 0.43 16.90 11.38
CA GLN A 104 -0.18 18.23 11.42
C GLN A 104 0.11 19.07 10.18
N LYS A 105 0.96 18.59 9.26
CA LYS A 105 1.38 19.35 8.08
C LYS A 105 1.44 18.46 6.84
N PHE A 106 0.51 18.70 5.92
CA PHE A 106 0.51 18.09 4.60
C PHE A 106 1.82 18.32 3.84
N SER A 107 2.27 17.32 3.09
CA SER A 107 3.45 17.42 2.24
C SER A 107 3.43 16.41 1.09
N TRP A 108 3.60 16.90 -0.14
CA TRP A 108 3.83 16.06 -1.33
C TRP A 108 5.14 15.25 -1.26
N ASN A 109 6.06 15.61 -0.37
CA ASN A 109 7.29 14.86 -0.17
C ASN A 109 7.10 13.64 0.75
N SER A 110 5.94 13.48 1.39
CA SER A 110 5.65 12.37 2.30
C SER A 110 4.77 11.35 1.62
N ALA A 111 5.26 10.12 1.49
CA ALA A 111 4.48 9.03 0.91
C ALA A 111 3.12 8.89 1.62
N TRP A 112 3.11 8.93 2.96
CA TRP A 112 1.87 8.82 3.71
C TRP A 112 0.84 9.88 3.31
N TRP A 113 1.24 11.17 3.20
CA TRP A 113 0.33 12.24 2.79
C TRP A 113 -0.14 12.13 1.34
N VAL A 114 0.74 11.70 0.43
CA VAL A 114 0.37 11.50 -0.97
C VAL A 114 -0.68 10.39 -1.09
N PHE A 115 -0.45 9.25 -0.44
CA PHE A 115 -1.39 8.14 -0.46
C PHE A 115 -2.71 8.50 0.22
N ASN A 116 -2.65 9.14 1.39
CA ASN A 116 -3.83 9.61 2.10
C ASN A 116 -4.66 10.60 1.28
N PHE A 117 -4.01 11.53 0.57
CA PHE A 117 -4.70 12.47 -0.31
C PHE A 117 -5.48 11.74 -1.41
N VAL A 118 -4.82 10.83 -2.13
CA VAL A 118 -5.46 10.07 -3.22
C VAL A 118 -6.62 9.22 -2.71
N ALA A 119 -6.43 8.49 -1.60
CA ALA A 119 -7.46 7.66 -0.99
C ALA A 119 -8.66 8.50 -0.51
N ASN A 120 -8.38 9.60 0.20
CA ASN A 120 -9.42 10.48 0.72
C ASN A 120 -10.21 11.16 -0.41
N TYR A 121 -9.53 11.61 -1.46
CA TYR A 121 -10.16 12.26 -2.60
C TYR A 121 -11.06 11.29 -3.39
N ALA A 122 -10.64 10.03 -3.53
CA ALA A 122 -11.43 9.00 -4.19
C ALA A 122 -12.78 8.75 -3.54
N ASN A 123 -12.94 8.99 -2.23
CA ASN A 123 -14.21 8.81 -1.52
C ASN A 123 -15.36 9.65 -2.12
N LEU A 124 -15.06 10.75 -2.80
CA LEU A 124 -16.07 11.61 -3.45
C LEU A 124 -16.85 10.88 -4.55
N LYS A 125 -16.18 10.02 -5.33
CA LYS A 125 -16.77 9.24 -6.42
C LYS A 125 -16.13 7.85 -6.46
N TYR A 126 -16.19 7.16 -5.32
CA TYR A 126 -15.43 5.95 -5.04
C TYR A 126 -15.50 4.91 -6.17
N SER A 127 -16.70 4.50 -6.59
CA SER A 127 -16.91 3.51 -7.65
C SER A 127 -16.23 3.82 -8.99
N TYR A 128 -15.96 5.11 -9.28
CA TYR A 128 -15.25 5.54 -10.48
C TYR A 128 -13.75 5.68 -10.23
N MET A 129 -13.38 6.48 -9.22
CA MET A 129 -11.99 6.89 -9.00
C MET A 129 -11.11 5.74 -8.50
N VAL A 130 -11.71 4.79 -7.77
CA VAL A 130 -10.95 3.63 -7.27
C VAL A 130 -10.47 2.72 -8.39
N GLN A 131 -11.13 2.73 -9.56
CA GLN A 131 -10.72 1.94 -10.72
C GLN A 131 -9.39 2.43 -11.29
N ASP A 132 -9.17 3.75 -11.34
CA ASP A 132 -7.91 4.34 -11.81
C ASP A 132 -6.76 4.04 -10.85
N ILE A 133 -7.03 4.14 -9.54
CA ILE A 133 -6.08 3.76 -8.49
C ILE A 133 -5.68 2.30 -8.64
N GLN A 134 -6.66 1.38 -8.73
CA GLN A 134 -6.41 -0.06 -8.85
C GLN A 134 -5.66 -0.43 -10.14
N LYS A 135 -5.92 0.28 -11.24
CA LYS A 135 -5.19 0.09 -12.49
C LYS A 135 -3.70 0.40 -12.33
N VAL A 136 -3.36 1.50 -11.68
CA VAL A 136 -1.95 1.88 -11.42
C VAL A 136 -1.32 0.96 -10.37
N GLN A 137 -2.05 0.66 -9.28
CA GLN A 137 -1.64 -0.31 -8.24
C GLN A 137 -1.26 -1.66 -8.86
N THR A 138 -2.16 -2.24 -9.65
CA THR A 138 -1.98 -3.55 -10.29
C THR A 138 -0.82 -3.55 -11.27
N ALA A 139 -0.66 -2.47 -12.06
CA ALA A 139 0.44 -2.35 -13.00
C ALA A 139 1.81 -2.29 -12.29
N LEU A 140 1.91 -1.53 -11.19
CA LEU A 140 3.16 -1.40 -10.43
C LEU A 140 3.49 -2.68 -9.67
N GLU A 141 2.54 -3.23 -8.91
CA GLU A 141 2.74 -4.48 -8.15
C GLU A 141 3.03 -5.67 -9.06
N GLY A 142 2.29 -5.79 -10.18
CA GLY A 142 2.55 -6.81 -11.19
C GLY A 142 3.94 -6.67 -11.80
N LYS A 143 4.39 -5.44 -12.09
CA LYS A 143 5.76 -5.18 -12.54
C LYS A 143 6.78 -5.65 -11.51
N PHE A 144 6.61 -5.33 -10.22
CA PHE A 144 7.54 -5.75 -9.17
C PHE A 144 7.64 -7.27 -9.06
N LEU A 145 6.49 -7.95 -9.00
CA LEU A 145 6.42 -9.41 -8.93
C LEU A 145 7.06 -10.07 -10.16
N SER A 146 6.79 -9.55 -11.36
CA SER A 146 7.34 -10.11 -12.61
C SER A 146 8.86 -9.93 -12.73
N LEU A 147 9.41 -8.82 -12.24
CA LEU A 147 10.83 -8.51 -12.31
C LEU A 147 11.64 -9.12 -11.17
N GLN A 148 11.01 -9.46 -10.04
CA GLN A 148 11.67 -9.96 -8.84
C GLN A 148 12.67 -11.11 -9.14
N PRO A 149 12.32 -12.16 -9.92
CA PRO A 149 13.27 -13.23 -10.23
C PRO A 149 14.54 -12.74 -10.96
N ALA A 150 14.41 -11.77 -11.86
CA ALA A 150 15.55 -11.22 -12.60
C ALA A 150 16.45 -10.35 -11.72
N ILE A 151 15.84 -9.50 -10.87
CA ILE A 151 16.55 -8.69 -9.88
C ILE A 151 17.35 -9.61 -8.93
N GLU A 152 16.71 -10.68 -8.45
CA GLU A 152 17.34 -11.59 -7.50
C GLU A 152 18.41 -12.46 -8.13
N LYS A 153 18.25 -12.86 -9.40
CA LYS A 153 19.32 -13.56 -10.12
C LYS A 153 20.59 -12.72 -10.16
N ILE A 154 20.47 -11.41 -10.46
CA ILE A 154 21.61 -10.49 -10.45
C ILE A 154 22.17 -10.37 -9.03
N ALA A 155 21.31 -10.18 -8.02
CA ALA A 155 21.74 -10.08 -6.63
C ALA A 155 22.47 -11.34 -6.14
N LEU A 156 22.06 -12.54 -6.56
CA LEU A 156 22.71 -13.81 -6.21
C LEU A 156 24.09 -13.96 -6.87
N GLU A 157 24.27 -13.49 -8.10
CA GLU A 157 25.60 -13.47 -8.74
C GLU A 157 26.54 -12.47 -8.08
N LEU A 158 26.02 -11.29 -7.70
CA LEU A 158 26.78 -10.31 -6.92
C LEU A 158 27.08 -10.83 -5.51
N TYR A 159 26.17 -11.57 -4.88
CA TYR A 159 26.39 -12.14 -3.54
C TYR A 159 27.61 -13.07 -3.50
N LYS A 160 27.90 -13.79 -4.59
CA LYS A 160 29.06 -14.69 -4.70
C LYS A 160 30.37 -13.94 -4.94
N THR A 161 30.32 -12.80 -5.61
CA THR A 161 31.51 -12.11 -6.15
C THR A 161 31.85 -10.83 -5.39
N ASP A 162 30.86 -9.99 -5.09
CA ASP A 162 30.97 -8.75 -4.33
C ASP A 162 29.69 -8.49 -3.50
N PRO A 163 29.64 -8.99 -2.25
CA PRO A 163 28.50 -8.78 -1.35
C PRO A 163 28.17 -7.31 -1.08
N LYS A 164 29.15 -6.40 -1.15
CA LYS A 164 28.90 -4.96 -0.93
C LYS A 164 28.17 -4.37 -2.13
N LEU A 165 28.59 -4.73 -3.35
CA LEU A 165 27.92 -4.32 -4.58
C LEU A 165 26.49 -4.89 -4.66
N MET A 166 26.28 -6.12 -4.18
CA MET A 166 24.92 -6.70 -4.04
C MET A 166 24.01 -5.84 -3.15
N VAL A 167 24.50 -5.44 -1.96
CA VAL A 167 23.73 -4.58 -1.05
C VAL A 167 23.42 -3.24 -1.68
N GLN A 168 24.40 -2.62 -2.35
CA GLN A 168 24.19 -1.36 -3.08
C GLN A 168 23.16 -1.52 -4.20
N TYR A 169 23.24 -2.61 -4.96
CA TYR A 169 22.29 -2.92 -6.04
C TYR A 169 20.85 -3.03 -5.53
N LEU A 170 20.62 -3.82 -4.46
CA LEU A 170 19.29 -3.96 -3.87
C LEU A 170 18.80 -2.69 -3.17
N THR A 171 19.71 -1.89 -2.61
CA THR A 171 19.39 -0.57 -2.04
C THR A 171 18.88 0.36 -3.14
N ASN A 172 19.64 0.52 -4.22
CA ASN A 172 19.26 1.36 -5.35
C ASN A 172 17.94 0.91 -5.99
N TYR A 173 17.74 -0.41 -6.13
CA TYR A 173 16.48 -0.95 -6.62
C TYR A 173 15.31 -0.56 -5.71
N SER A 174 15.39 -0.85 -4.41
CA SER A 174 14.29 -0.61 -3.46
C SER A 174 13.96 0.89 -3.33
N VAL A 175 14.98 1.75 -3.23
CA VAL A 175 14.85 3.22 -3.19
C VAL A 175 14.17 3.73 -4.46
N SER A 176 14.67 3.35 -5.64
CA SER A 176 14.11 3.81 -6.92
C SER A 176 12.67 3.36 -7.13
N GLN A 177 12.31 2.14 -6.73
CA GLN A 177 10.92 1.67 -6.85
C GLN A 177 10.00 2.44 -5.90
N GLY A 178 10.41 2.68 -4.64
CA GLY A 178 9.62 3.46 -3.69
C GLY A 178 9.39 4.90 -4.16
N GLU A 179 10.41 5.57 -4.68
CA GLU A 179 10.28 6.92 -5.23
C GLU A 179 9.41 6.96 -6.49
N GLN A 180 9.57 5.97 -7.38
CA GLN A 180 8.74 5.86 -8.57
C GLN A 180 7.26 5.66 -8.22
N VAL A 181 6.94 4.82 -7.23
CA VAL A 181 5.56 4.61 -6.78
C VAL A 181 4.95 5.90 -6.27
N VAL A 182 5.66 6.64 -5.42
CA VAL A 182 5.15 7.91 -4.88
C VAL A 182 4.93 8.93 -6.00
N LYS A 183 5.86 9.03 -6.95
CA LYS A 183 5.67 9.89 -8.13
C LYS A 183 4.40 9.53 -8.92
N ARG A 184 4.18 8.24 -9.19
CA ARG A 184 2.97 7.76 -9.87
C ARG A 184 1.70 8.03 -9.07
N TRP A 185 1.80 8.05 -7.75
CA TRP A 185 0.68 8.38 -6.87
C TRP A 185 0.37 9.89 -6.85
N ILE A 186 1.39 10.75 -6.94
CA ILE A 186 1.18 12.20 -7.13
C ILE A 186 0.45 12.44 -8.46
N GLU A 187 0.91 11.82 -9.55
CA GLU A 187 0.27 11.91 -10.87
C GLU A 187 -1.18 11.39 -10.90
N LEU A 188 -1.60 10.56 -9.94
CA LEU A 188 -3.00 10.14 -9.79
C LEU A 188 -3.86 11.19 -9.07
N GLY A 189 -3.25 11.98 -8.18
CA GLY A 189 -3.94 13.00 -7.40
C GLY A 189 -4.06 14.36 -8.10
N GLU A 190 -3.27 14.59 -9.16
CA GLU A 190 -3.27 15.78 -10.02
C GLU A 190 -4.22 15.63 -11.22
#